data_AF-A0A1F4QX91-F1
#
_entry.id   AF-A0A1F4QX91-F1
#
_cell.length_a   1.000
_cell.length_b   1.000
_cell.length_c   1.000
_cell.angle_alpha   90.00
_cell.angle_beta   90.00
_cell.angle_gamma   90.00
#
_symmetry.space_group_name_H-M   'P 1'
#
loop_
_entity.id
_entity.type
_entity.pdbx_description
1 polymer ?
#
loop_
_entity_poly.entity_id
_entity_poly.type
_entity_poly.pdbx_seq_one_letter_code
_entity_poly.pdbx_strand_id
1 'polypeptide(L)'
;MSKKITALLVPAIIVLFSSCAPNNEMYLSKAAGFWAGLWHGLICIVTFIISLFTDGVGVYETNNSGSWYDFGFVLGIMISLGHGGLWRPVKKRIPCKSKSEKEWEEIGMKVEEKVRTGIQKWLDETDKKDQDWEEIGKKIEEKIKRELRNWAEK
;
A
#
# COMPACT_ATOMS: atom_id res chain seq x y z
N MET A 1 -7.23 26.13 -38.01
CA MET A 1 -6.01 26.86 -37.62
C MET A 1 -5.30 26.28 -36.39
N SER A 2 -6.02 25.73 -35.40
CA SER A 2 -5.43 25.10 -34.20
C SER A 2 -4.44 23.96 -34.49
N LYS A 3 -4.74 23.03 -35.40
CA LYS A 3 -3.88 21.87 -35.70
C LYS A 3 -2.49 22.24 -36.27
N LYS A 4 -2.40 23.34 -37.02
CA LYS A 4 -1.12 23.83 -37.57
C LYS A 4 -0.27 24.51 -36.49
N ILE A 5 -0.93 25.18 -35.54
CA ILE A 5 -0.28 25.79 -34.37
C ILE A 5 0.25 24.70 -33.44
N THR A 6 -0.53 23.63 -33.17
CA THR A 6 -0.07 22.49 -32.36
C THR A 6 1.07 21.73 -33.02
N ALA A 7 1.03 21.53 -34.34
CA ALA A 7 2.10 20.85 -35.09
C ALA A 7 3.42 21.63 -35.11
N LEU A 8 3.39 22.95 -34.92
CA LEU A 8 4.59 23.80 -34.85
C LEU A 8 5.09 23.99 -33.40
N LEU A 9 4.19 24.00 -32.41
CA LEU A 9 4.52 24.19 -30.99
C LEU A 9 5.23 22.99 -30.38
N VAL A 10 4.84 21.77 -30.77
CA VAL A 10 5.44 20.53 -30.26
C VAL A 10 6.95 20.42 -30.59
N PRO A 11 7.40 20.60 -31.84
CA PRO A 11 8.84 20.58 -32.14
C PRO A 11 9.60 21.76 -31.52
N ALA A 12 8.97 22.95 -31.40
CA ALA A 12 9.61 24.11 -30.77
C ALA A 12 9.86 23.89 -29.27
N ILE A 13 8.93 23.26 -28.55
CA ILE A 13 9.11 22.86 -27.15
C ILE A 13 10.22 21.82 -27.01
N ILE A 14 10.28 20.82 -27.90
CA ILE A 14 11.34 19.79 -27.89
C ILE A 14 12.72 20.41 -28.09
N VAL A 15 12.85 21.41 -28.98
CA VAL A 15 14.11 22.14 -29.20
C VAL A 15 14.48 23.01 -28.00
N LEU A 16 13.52 23.64 -27.33
CA LEU A 16 13.77 24.44 -26.12
C LEU A 16 14.28 23.59 -24.93
N PHE A 17 13.86 22.32 -24.83
CA PHE A 17 14.36 21.40 -23.81
C PHE A 17 15.69 20.71 -24.18
N SER A 18 16.22 20.93 -25.39
CA SER A 18 17.49 20.32 -25.84
C SER A 18 18.74 21.15 -25.53
N SER A 19 18.62 22.31 -24.88
CA SER A 19 19.75 23.20 -24.57
C SER A 19 20.05 23.29 -23.07
N CYS A 20 20.56 22.18 -22.52
CA CYS A 20 21.53 22.24 -21.41
C CYS A 20 22.33 20.93 -21.42
N ALA A 21 23.30 20.85 -22.32
CA ALA A 21 24.30 19.79 -22.31
C ALA A 21 25.44 20.21 -21.36
N PRO A 22 25.58 19.62 -20.16
CA PRO A 22 26.76 19.83 -19.35
C PRO A 22 27.93 19.06 -19.96
N ASN A 23 29.01 19.82 -20.17
CA ASN A 23 30.31 19.44 -20.70
C ASN A 23 30.85 18.12 -20.10
N ASN A 24 31.61 17.43 -20.94
CA ASN A 24 32.14 16.09 -20.76
C ASN A 24 33.19 16.04 -19.66
N GLU A 25 32.90 15.36 -18.55
CA GLU A 25 33.90 15.02 -17.53
C GLU A 25 33.62 13.61 -17.02
N MET A 26 34.69 12.82 -16.96
CA MET A 26 34.74 11.37 -16.90
C MET A 26 33.96 10.73 -15.75
N TYR A 27 33.49 9.50 -16.01
CA TYR A 27 32.63 8.59 -15.23
C TYR A 27 33.08 8.24 -13.79
N LEU A 28 33.99 8.98 -13.16
CA LEU A 28 34.40 8.75 -11.77
C LEU A 28 34.24 9.95 -10.83
N SER A 29 34.13 11.19 -11.34
CA SER A 29 34.06 12.39 -10.48
C SER A 29 32.74 13.13 -10.53
N LYS A 30 31.90 12.88 -11.55
CA LYS A 30 30.66 13.63 -11.76
C LYS A 30 29.47 12.87 -11.20
N ALA A 31 28.82 13.46 -10.20
CA ALA A 31 27.61 12.92 -9.61
C ALA A 31 26.49 12.78 -10.65
N ALA A 32 25.76 11.67 -10.60
CA ALA A 32 24.65 11.37 -11.48
C ALA A 32 23.55 12.44 -11.33
N GLY A 33 23.22 13.10 -12.44
CA GLY A 33 22.21 14.17 -12.49
C GLY A 33 20.82 13.69 -12.88
N PHE A 34 19.93 14.64 -13.19
CA PHE A 34 18.53 14.37 -13.59
C PHE A 34 18.37 13.32 -14.70
N TRP A 35 19.13 13.42 -15.79
CA TRP A 35 19.01 12.49 -16.92
C TRP A 35 19.44 11.06 -16.58
N ALA A 36 20.44 10.91 -15.72
CA ALA A 36 20.84 9.60 -15.19
C ALA A 36 19.74 9.02 -14.30
N GLY A 37 19.15 9.84 -13.42
CA GLY A 37 17.99 9.46 -12.61
C GLY A 37 16.82 9.01 -13.47
N LEU A 38 16.45 9.78 -14.50
CA LEU A 38 15.36 9.45 -15.43
C LEU A 38 15.59 8.10 -16.13
N TRP A 39 16.81 7.86 -16.59
CA TRP A 39 17.17 6.60 -17.21
C TRP A 39 17.07 5.43 -16.23
N HIS A 40 17.63 5.56 -15.02
CA HIS A 40 17.56 4.54 -13.97
C HIS A 40 16.11 4.23 -13.54
N GLY A 41 15.26 5.25 -13.44
CA GLY A 41 13.84 5.07 -13.13
C GLY A 41 13.06 4.34 -14.24
N LEU A 42 13.40 4.58 -15.51
CA LEU A 42 12.75 3.92 -16.65
C LEU A 42 13.05 2.42 -16.68
N ILE A 43 14.29 2.03 -16.35
CA ILE A 43 14.73 0.63 -16.34
C ILE A 43 14.62 -0.05 -14.97
N CYS A 44 13.96 0.59 -13.98
CA CYS A 44 14.03 0.19 -12.58
C CYS A 44 13.61 -1.27 -12.33
N ILE A 45 12.63 -1.78 -13.08
CA ILE A 45 12.16 -3.17 -12.92
C ILE A 45 13.20 -4.16 -13.44
N VAL A 46 13.81 -3.86 -14.58
CA VAL A 46 14.83 -4.73 -15.18
C VAL A 46 16.07 -4.74 -14.29
N THR A 47 16.51 -3.58 -13.81
CA THR A 47 17.67 -3.48 -12.93
C THR A 47 17.42 -4.09 -11.56
N PHE A 48 16.20 -3.99 -11.03
CA PHE A 48 15.80 -4.68 -9.80
C PHE A 48 15.90 -6.20 -9.94
N ILE A 49 15.44 -6.77 -11.06
CA ILE A 49 15.55 -8.22 -11.31
C ILE A 49 17.03 -8.65 -11.36
N ILE A 50 17.88 -7.89 -12.06
CA ILE A 50 19.32 -8.19 -12.17
C ILE A 50 20.00 -8.09 -10.81
N SER A 51 19.64 -7.08 -10.00
CA SER A 51 20.17 -6.86 -8.66
C SER A 51 19.99 -8.06 -7.72
N LEU A 52 18.94 -8.87 -7.90
CA LEU A 52 18.72 -10.08 -7.10
C LEU A 52 19.73 -11.21 -7.38
N PHE A 53 20.36 -11.21 -8.56
CA PHE A 53 21.30 -12.24 -8.98
C PHE A 53 22.75 -11.73 -9.02
N THR A 54 22.98 -10.43 -8.81
CA THR A 54 24.30 -9.82 -8.93
C THR A 54 24.44 -8.65 -7.95
N ASP A 55 25.29 -8.83 -6.94
CA ASP A 55 25.55 -7.85 -5.88
C ASP A 55 26.22 -6.56 -6.38
N GLY A 56 26.72 -6.55 -7.62
CA GLY A 56 27.40 -5.40 -8.23
C GLY A 56 26.46 -4.40 -8.92
N VAL A 57 25.15 -4.65 -8.99
CA VAL A 57 24.21 -3.79 -9.71
C VAL A 57 23.21 -3.17 -8.73
N GLY A 58 23.39 -1.88 -8.44
CA GLY A 58 22.44 -1.09 -7.68
C GLY A 58 21.32 -0.55 -8.57
N VAL A 59 20.08 -0.58 -8.08
CA VAL A 59 18.92 0.03 -8.75
C VAL A 59 19.04 1.57 -8.76
N TYR A 60 19.76 2.11 -7.79
CA TYR A 60 19.88 3.53 -7.54
C TYR A 60 21.36 3.90 -7.40
N GLU A 61 21.77 5.03 -7.99
CA GLU A 61 23.15 5.47 -7.98
C GLU A 61 23.51 6.14 -6.65
N THR A 62 24.61 5.69 -6.04
CA THR A 62 25.10 6.20 -4.76
C THR A 62 25.79 7.56 -4.90
N ASN A 63 26.47 7.79 -6.03
CA ASN A 63 27.10 9.07 -6.34
C ASN A 63 26.17 9.93 -7.20
N ASN A 64 25.18 10.58 -6.57
CA ASN A 64 24.17 11.38 -7.28
C ASN A 64 24.13 12.85 -6.84
N SER A 65 23.50 13.69 -7.66
CA SER A 65 23.38 15.14 -7.44
C SER A 65 22.22 15.52 -6.50
N GLY A 66 21.69 14.57 -5.71
CA GLY A 66 20.56 14.74 -4.79
C GLY A 66 19.22 14.95 -5.50
N SER A 67 18.53 16.03 -5.16
CA SER A 67 17.12 16.26 -5.52
C SER A 67 16.82 16.23 -7.02
N TRP A 68 17.77 16.68 -7.86
CA TRP A 68 17.59 16.64 -9.32
C TRP A 68 17.62 15.21 -9.87
N TYR A 69 18.47 14.36 -9.32
CA TYR A 69 18.51 12.95 -9.67
C TYR A 69 17.24 12.24 -9.19
N ASP A 70 16.81 12.50 -7.96
CA ASP A 70 15.58 11.94 -7.39
C ASP A 70 14.34 12.28 -8.21
N PHE A 71 14.24 13.55 -8.64
CA PHE A 71 13.15 14.00 -9.49
C PHE A 71 13.11 13.24 -10.82
N GLY A 72 14.27 13.06 -11.46
CA GLY A 72 14.38 12.25 -12.67
C GLY A 72 13.99 10.80 -12.43
N PHE A 73 14.50 10.19 -11.35
CA PHE A 73 14.23 8.80 -10.99
C PHE A 73 12.75 8.53 -10.76
N VAL A 74 12.06 9.37 -9.98
CA VAL A 74 10.62 9.25 -9.74
C VAL A 74 9.83 9.43 -11.03
N LEU A 75 10.19 10.41 -11.87
CA LEU A 75 9.55 10.60 -13.17
C LEU A 75 9.73 9.38 -14.08
N GLY A 76 10.93 8.78 -14.08
CA GLY A 76 11.22 7.57 -14.83
C GLY A 76 10.37 6.39 -14.38
N ILE A 77 10.16 6.22 -13.07
CA ILE A 77 9.25 5.21 -12.52
C ILE A 77 7.80 5.46 -12.94
N MET A 78 7.34 6.72 -12.89
CA MET A 78 5.98 7.06 -13.33
C MET A 78 5.77 6.76 -14.81
N ILE A 79 6.81 6.91 -15.64
CA ILE A 79 6.75 6.53 -17.05
C ILE A 79 6.82 5.00 -17.19
N SER A 80 7.70 4.29 -16.49
CA SER A 80 7.81 2.82 -16.68
C SER A 80 6.62 2.05 -16.12
N LEU A 81 6.06 2.50 -14.99
CA LEU A 81 5.00 1.80 -14.25
C LEU A 81 3.63 2.50 -14.31
N GLY A 82 3.58 3.80 -14.56
CA GLY A 82 2.35 4.60 -14.55
C GLY A 82 1.49 4.53 -15.81
N HIS A 83 1.75 3.62 -16.75
CA HIS A 83 0.88 3.40 -17.93
C HIS A 83 -0.39 2.57 -17.63
N GLY A 84 -0.64 2.22 -16.37
CA GLY A 84 -1.83 1.49 -15.94
C GLY A 84 -3.04 2.39 -15.69
N GLY A 85 -3.74 2.81 -16.75
CA GLY A 85 -5.14 3.22 -16.63
C GLY A 85 -5.42 4.72 -16.70
N LEU A 86 -5.09 5.35 -17.83
CA LEU A 86 -5.79 6.57 -18.22
C LEU A 86 -7.26 6.21 -18.55
N TRP A 87 -8.10 6.24 -17.53
CA TRP A 87 -9.49 6.72 -17.60
C TRP A 87 -10.28 6.25 -18.82
N ARG A 88 -10.84 5.03 -18.77
CA ARG A 88 -12.17 4.84 -19.34
C ARG A 88 -13.16 5.34 -18.29
N PRO A 89 -13.81 6.51 -18.45
CA PRO A 89 -15.05 6.75 -17.72
C PRO A 89 -16.05 5.72 -18.24
N VAL A 90 -16.20 4.61 -17.51
CA VAL A 90 -17.34 3.73 -17.71
C VAL A 90 -18.56 4.58 -17.37
N LYS A 91 -19.28 5.02 -18.40
CA LYS A 91 -20.62 5.59 -18.25
C LYS A 91 -21.49 4.49 -17.66
N LYS A 92 -21.54 4.40 -16.32
CA LYS A 92 -22.50 3.53 -15.65
C LYS A 92 -23.88 4.03 -16.05
N ARG A 93 -24.54 3.34 -16.97
CA ARG A 93 -26.01 3.33 -16.94
C ARG A 93 -26.36 2.68 -15.62
N ILE A 94 -27.00 3.41 -14.71
CA ILE A 94 -27.53 2.87 -13.46
C ILE A 94 -28.58 1.83 -13.88
N PRO A 95 -28.35 0.52 -13.71
CA PRO A 95 -29.39 -0.47 -14.01
C PRO A 95 -30.40 -0.48 -12.86
N CYS A 96 -31.68 -0.66 -13.17
CA CYS A 96 -32.67 -1.08 -12.17
C CYS A 96 -32.18 -2.38 -11.52
N LYS A 97 -32.19 -2.44 -10.19
CA LYS A 97 -31.65 -3.57 -9.40
C LYS A 97 -32.16 -4.91 -9.92
N SER A 98 -31.22 -5.82 -10.17
CA SER A 98 -31.54 -7.16 -10.72
C SER A 98 -32.17 -8.04 -9.66
N LYS A 99 -32.91 -9.08 -10.07
CA LYS A 99 -33.57 -10.05 -9.18
C LYS A 99 -32.60 -10.63 -8.13
N SER A 100 -31.35 -10.90 -8.54
CA SER A 100 -30.31 -11.42 -7.65
C SER A 100 -29.98 -10.46 -6.50
N GLU A 101 -29.95 -9.15 -6.75
CA GLU A 101 -29.66 -8.18 -5.68
C GLU A 101 -30.78 -8.12 -4.62
N LYS A 102 -32.04 -8.32 -5.03
CA LYS A 102 -33.17 -8.42 -4.08
C LYS A 102 -33.06 -9.68 -3.21
N GLU A 103 -32.66 -10.80 -3.80
CA GLU A 103 -32.39 -12.06 -3.07
C GLU A 103 -31.22 -11.88 -2.09
N TRP A 104 -30.16 -11.16 -2.48
CA TRP A 104 -29.03 -10.84 -1.59
C TRP A 104 -29.42 -9.90 -0.44
N GLU A 105 -30.32 -8.93 -0.65
CA GLU A 105 -30.84 -8.08 0.41
C GLU A 105 -31.69 -8.87 1.43
N GLU A 106 -32.52 -9.81 0.94
CA GLU A 106 -33.27 -10.72 1.81
C GLU A 106 -32.35 -11.65 2.60
N ILE A 107 -31.30 -12.18 1.97
CA ILE A 107 -30.28 -13.00 2.65
C ILE A 107 -29.51 -12.14 3.67
N GLY A 108 -29.16 -10.92 3.31
CA GLY A 108 -28.47 -9.95 4.15
C GLY A 108 -29.25 -9.66 5.43
N MET A 109 -30.55 -9.35 5.33
CA MET A 109 -31.41 -9.13 6.50
C MET A 109 -31.44 -10.35 7.42
N LYS A 110 -31.55 -11.57 6.86
CA LYS A 110 -31.55 -12.81 7.66
C LYS A 110 -30.22 -13.07 8.36
N VAL A 111 -29.10 -12.74 7.71
CA VAL A 111 -27.76 -12.87 8.29
C VAL A 111 -27.58 -11.84 9.40
N GLU A 112 -27.95 -10.59 9.16
CA GLU A 112 -27.84 -9.50 10.13
C GLU A 112 -28.68 -9.78 11.39
N GLU A 113 -29.91 -10.28 11.22
CA GLU A 113 -30.76 -10.69 12.33
C GLU A 113 -30.11 -11.81 13.15
N LYS A 114 -29.60 -12.86 12.49
CA LYS A 114 -28.91 -13.96 13.17
C LYS A 114 -27.64 -13.52 13.89
N VAL A 115 -26.85 -12.64 13.27
CA VAL A 115 -25.62 -12.09 13.88
C VAL A 115 -25.98 -11.27 15.11
N ARG A 116 -26.99 -10.39 15.02
CA ARG A 116 -27.45 -9.58 16.14
C ARG A 116 -27.94 -10.45 17.30
N THR A 117 -28.77 -11.45 17.04
CA THR A 117 -29.24 -12.39 18.07
C THR A 117 -28.10 -13.21 18.67
N GLY A 118 -27.13 -13.61 17.86
CA GLY A 118 -25.94 -14.33 18.32
C GLY A 118 -25.08 -13.49 19.27
N ILE A 119 -24.83 -12.22 18.91
CA ILE A 119 -24.07 -11.26 19.73
C ILE A 119 -24.81 -10.97 21.04
N GLN A 120 -26.12 -10.71 20.99
CA GLN A 120 -26.94 -10.44 22.17
C GLN A 120 -26.88 -11.61 23.16
N LYS A 121 -27.05 -12.84 22.66
CA LYS A 121 -26.94 -14.06 23.47
C LYS A 121 -25.55 -14.23 24.09
N TRP A 122 -24.50 -13.94 23.32
CA TRP A 122 -23.12 -13.99 23.81
C TRP A 122 -22.87 -12.98 24.94
N LEU A 123 -23.40 -11.77 24.83
CA LEU A 123 -23.32 -10.75 25.88
C LEU A 123 -24.05 -11.19 27.16
N ASP A 124 -25.28 -11.70 27.02
CA ASP A 124 -26.08 -12.18 28.15
C ASP A 124 -25.45 -13.41 28.85
N GLU A 125 -24.74 -14.25 28.10
CA GLU A 125 -24.01 -15.42 28.62
C GLU A 125 -22.68 -15.02 29.29
N THR A 126 -22.02 -13.97 28.77
CA THR A 126 -20.77 -13.44 29.33
C THR A 126 -21.01 -12.82 30.71
N ASP A 127 -22.06 -12.00 30.86
CA ASP A 127 -22.41 -11.34 32.14
C ASP A 127 -22.66 -12.36 33.28
N LYS A 128 -23.34 -13.48 32.95
CA LYS A 128 -23.58 -14.57 33.90
C LYS A 128 -22.31 -15.36 34.24
N LYS A 129 -21.40 -15.53 33.27
CA LYS A 129 -20.16 -16.27 33.48
C LYS A 129 -19.21 -15.52 34.40
N ASP A 130 -19.18 -14.19 34.30
CA ASP A 130 -18.33 -13.35 35.16
C ASP A 130 -18.74 -13.46 36.64
N GLN A 131 -20.04 -13.59 36.93
CA GLN A 131 -20.55 -13.86 38.30
C GLN A 131 -20.13 -15.24 38.83
N ASP A 132 -20.09 -16.28 37.98
CA ASP A 132 -19.67 -17.64 38.36
C ASP A 132 -18.13 -17.73 38.59
N TRP A 133 -17.34 -17.01 37.79
CA TRP A 133 -15.88 -16.92 37.97
C TRP A 133 -15.47 -16.29 39.30
N GLU A 134 -16.24 -15.32 39.82
CA GLU A 134 -15.99 -14.75 41.14
C GLU A 134 -16.17 -15.78 42.27
N GLU A 135 -17.14 -16.68 42.14
CA GLU A 135 -17.37 -17.75 43.11
C GLU A 135 -16.24 -18.80 43.06
N ILE A 136 -15.82 -19.16 41.85
CA ILE A 136 -14.69 -20.07 41.64
C ILE A 136 -13.39 -19.46 42.18
N GLY A 137 -13.15 -18.17 41.95
CA GLY A 137 -12.01 -17.43 42.48
C GLY A 137 -11.94 -17.47 44.01
N LYS A 138 -13.07 -17.21 44.69
CA LYS A 138 -13.15 -17.32 46.16
C LYS A 138 -12.85 -18.73 46.66
N LYS A 139 -13.35 -19.78 45.99
CA LYS A 139 -13.04 -21.18 46.36
C LYS A 139 -11.55 -21.50 46.21
N ILE A 140 -10.89 -20.99 45.17
CA ILE A 140 -9.46 -21.18 44.95
C ILE A 140 -8.63 -20.42 46.00
N GLU A 141 -8.99 -19.17 46.29
CA GLU A 141 -8.30 -18.33 47.27
C GLU A 141 -8.33 -18.96 48.68
N GLU A 142 -9.51 -19.44 49.11
CA GLU A 142 -9.67 -20.15 50.39
C GLU A 142 -8.85 -21.45 50.43
N LYS A 143 -8.76 -22.17 49.30
CA LYS A 143 -7.97 -23.39 49.20
C LYS A 143 -6.47 -23.09 49.31
N ILE A 144 -5.97 -22.05 48.64
CA ILE A 144 -4.57 -21.61 48.73
C ILE A 144 -4.23 -21.15 50.15
N LYS A 145 -5.08 -20.32 50.77
CA LYS A 145 -4.88 -19.85 52.16
C LYS A 145 -4.81 -21.01 53.16
N ARG A 146 -5.63 -22.05 52.97
CA ARG A 146 -5.63 -23.25 53.80
C ARG A 146 -4.35 -24.07 53.64
N GLU A 147 -3.92 -24.31 52.40
CA GLU A 147 -2.69 -25.06 52.13
C GLU A 147 -1.45 -24.33 52.66
N LEU A 148 -1.38 -23.01 52.52
CA LEU A 148 -0.28 -22.20 53.08
C LEU A 148 -0.24 -22.27 54.62
N ARG A 149 -1.40 -22.23 55.30
CA ARG A 149 -1.47 -22.37 56.76
C ARG A 149 -0.99 -23.75 57.22
N ASN A 150 -1.43 -24.82 56.56
CA ASN A 150 -0.99 -26.18 56.85
C ASN A 150 0.52 -26.36 56.63
N TRP A 151 1.10 -25.72 55.61
CA TRP A 151 2.55 -25.72 55.39
C TRP A 151 3.32 -24.95 56.46
N ALA A 152 2.76 -23.88 57.02
CA ALA A 152 3.41 -23.08 58.05
C ALA A 152 3.37 -23.73 59.44
N GLU A 153 2.40 -24.60 59.70
CA GLU A 153 2.24 -25.34 60.97
C GLU A 153 2.97 -26.70 61.00
N LYS A 154 3.61 -27.08 59.90
CA LYS A 154 4.38 -28.33 59.73
C LYS A 154 5.88 -28.06 59.71
#